data_AF-A0A1G5WUM1-F1
#
_entry.id   AF-A0A1G5WUM1-F1
#
_cell.length_a   1.000
_cell.length_b   1.000
_cell.length_c   1.000
_cell.angle_alpha   90.00
_cell.angle_beta   90.00
_cell.angle_gamma   90.00
#
_symmetry.space_group_name_H-M   'P 1'
#
loop_
_entity.id
_entity.type
_entity.pdbx_description
1 polymer ?
#
loop_
_entity_poly.entity_id
_entity_poly.type
_entity_poly.pdbx_seq_one_letter_code
_entity_poly.pdbx_strand_id
1 'polypeptide(L)'
;MRIGICDTTFARFDMAAAAIDELKNNAHDLKIIRQTVPGVKDLPVTAKILIEEENCDIVMALGMPGPMEKDKMCAHEASTGLINAQLMTNTHILEVFVHEDEEEDPVELKKLAENRAREHAQNLIKMMYHRKAMRKEAGMGMREGKEDAGPL
;
A
#
# COMPACT_ATOMS: atom_id res chain seq x y z
N MET A 1 10.92 -1.68 14.31
CA MET A 1 10.09 -2.44 13.34
C MET A 1 10.69 -2.27 11.96
N ARG A 2 10.79 -3.34 11.18
CA ARG A 2 11.34 -3.32 9.82
C ARG A 2 10.18 -3.33 8.82
N ILE A 3 10.06 -2.26 8.04
CA ILE A 3 8.98 -2.08 7.07
C ILE A 3 9.57 -2.22 5.67
N GLY A 4 9.01 -3.13 4.88
CA GLY A 4 9.29 -3.21 3.45
C GLY A 4 8.36 -2.27 2.68
N ILE A 5 8.90 -1.59 1.68
CA ILE A 5 8.12 -0.78 0.75
C ILE A 5 8.54 -1.20 -0.64
N CYS A 6 7.62 -1.78 -1.40
CA CYS A 6 7.84 -2.06 -2.82
C CYS A 6 6.92 -1.19 -3.67
N ASP A 7 7.50 -0.59 -4.71
CA ASP A 7 6.83 0.32 -5.62
C ASP A 7 7.23 0.04 -7.07
N THR A 8 6.61 0.75 -8.02
CA THR A 8 6.78 0.47 -9.44
C THR A 8 7.31 1.66 -10.22
N THR A 9 8.13 1.41 -11.24
CA THR A 9 8.49 2.45 -12.24
C THR A 9 7.34 2.78 -13.18
N PHE A 10 6.34 1.89 -13.29
CA PHE A 10 5.13 2.13 -14.08
C PHE A 10 4.26 3.22 -13.46
N ALA A 11 4.25 3.34 -12.13
CA ALA A 11 3.44 4.33 -11.45
C ALA A 11 3.85 5.78 -11.81
N ARG A 12 2.84 6.62 -12.04
CA ARG A 12 3.02 8.02 -12.45
C ARG A 12 3.19 8.98 -11.26
N PHE A 13 3.17 8.46 -10.03
CA PHE A 13 3.37 9.21 -8.80
C PHE A 13 4.20 8.40 -7.78
N ASP A 14 5.16 9.04 -7.11
CA ASP A 14 6.01 8.41 -6.09
C ASP A 14 5.25 8.28 -4.76
N MET A 15 4.35 7.30 -4.68
CA MET A 15 3.62 6.94 -3.46
C MET A 15 4.57 6.48 -2.34
N ALA A 16 5.72 5.91 -2.67
CA ALA A 16 6.66 5.41 -1.68
C ALA A 16 7.28 6.57 -0.89
N ALA A 17 7.64 7.66 -1.56
CA ALA A 17 8.11 8.86 -0.88
C ALA A 17 7.06 9.40 0.10
N ALA A 18 5.79 9.49 -0.31
CA ALA A 18 4.70 9.97 0.54
C ALA A 18 4.47 9.05 1.75
N ALA A 19 4.43 7.74 1.56
CA ALA A 19 4.29 6.77 2.64
C ALA A 19 5.49 6.80 3.61
N ILE A 20 6.73 6.89 3.10
CA ILE A 20 7.94 6.95 3.92
C ILE A 20 7.97 8.21 4.80
N ASP A 21 7.61 9.35 4.22
CA ASP A 21 7.50 10.62 4.93
C ASP A 21 6.49 10.50 6.07
N GLU A 22 5.29 10.00 5.78
CA GLU A 22 4.24 9.79 6.78
C GLU A 22 4.67 8.86 7.91
N LEU A 23 5.30 7.73 7.59
CA LEU A 23 5.79 6.76 8.56
C LEU A 23 6.81 7.38 9.51
N LYS A 24 7.77 8.15 8.98
CA LYS A 24 8.83 8.80 9.76
C LYS A 24 8.30 9.91 10.66
N ASN A 25 7.25 10.61 10.24
CA ASN A 25 6.66 11.70 11.00
C ASN A 25 5.79 11.20 12.17
N ASN A 26 5.23 9.99 12.06
CA ASN A 26 4.26 9.46 13.03
C ASN A 26 4.79 8.31 13.91
N ALA A 27 5.96 7.74 13.62
CA ALA A 27 6.55 6.68 14.43
C ALA A 27 8.09 6.73 14.47
N HIS A 28 8.65 6.31 15.60
CA HIS A 28 10.09 6.25 15.83
C HIS A 28 10.61 4.81 15.70
N ASP A 29 11.93 4.64 15.57
CA ASP A 29 12.62 3.34 15.49
C ASP A 29 12.14 2.41 14.36
N LEU A 30 11.81 3.03 13.22
CA LEU A 30 11.47 2.34 11.98
C LEU A 30 12.71 2.11 11.13
N LYS A 31 12.91 0.87 10.67
CA LYS A 31 13.87 0.53 9.62
C LYS A 31 13.11 0.31 8.32
N ILE A 32 13.26 1.22 7.37
CA ILE A 32 12.57 1.14 6.08
C ILE A 32 13.52 0.53 5.04
N ILE A 33 13.04 -0.46 4.30
CA ILE A 33 13.70 -1.01 3.12
C ILE A 33 12.79 -0.74 1.92
N ARG A 34 13.32 -0.02 0.92
CA ARG A 34 12.59 0.26 -0.31
C ARG A 34 13.18 -0.57 -1.46
N GLN A 35 12.31 -1.18 -2.27
CA GLN A 35 12.70 -1.87 -3.49
C GLN A 35 11.72 -1.57 -4.62
N THR A 36 12.22 -1.03 -5.73
CA THR A 36 11.41 -0.64 -6.89
C THR A 36 11.51 -1.67 -8.00
N VAL A 37 10.37 -2.00 -8.62
CA VAL A 37 10.25 -2.97 -9.71
C VAL A 37 9.56 -2.37 -10.94
N PRO A 38 9.56 -3.03 -12.11
CA PRO A 38 8.97 -2.46 -13.31
C PRO A 38 7.46 -2.17 -13.20
N GLY A 39 6.66 -3.14 -12.75
CA GLY A 39 5.20 -3.01 -12.71
C GLY A 39 4.52 -3.84 -11.63
N VAL A 40 3.18 -3.76 -11.58
CA VAL A 40 2.38 -4.36 -10.50
C VAL A 40 2.52 -5.87 -10.37
N LYS A 41 2.78 -6.58 -11.49
CA LYS A 41 2.98 -8.04 -11.50
C LYS A 41 4.26 -8.49 -10.79
N ASP A 42 5.21 -7.59 -10.59
CA ASP A 42 6.48 -7.86 -9.92
C ASP A 42 6.41 -7.62 -8.40
N LEU A 43 5.35 -6.96 -7.92
CA LEU A 43 5.14 -6.65 -6.50
C LEU A 43 4.97 -7.91 -5.62
N PRO A 44 4.24 -8.97 -6.02
CA PRO A 44 4.06 -10.16 -5.18
C PRO A 44 5.37 -10.82 -4.74
N VAL A 45 6.26 -11.09 -5.70
CA VAL A 45 7.54 -11.73 -5.40
C VAL A 45 8.45 -10.80 -4.60
N THR A 46 8.45 -9.51 -4.93
CA THR A 46 9.26 -8.51 -4.21
C THR A 46 8.81 -8.37 -2.77
N ALA A 47 7.49 -8.33 -2.52
CA ALA A 47 6.95 -8.28 -1.17
C ALA A 47 7.33 -9.54 -0.38
N LYS A 48 7.27 -10.72 -1.00
CA LYS A 48 7.70 -11.98 -0.36
C LYS A 48 9.20 -11.97 -0.03
N ILE A 49 10.06 -11.49 -0.92
CA ILE A 49 11.51 -11.34 -0.69
C ILE A 49 11.76 -10.38 0.48
N LEU A 50 11.07 -9.24 0.51
CA LEU A 50 11.18 -8.28 1.60
C LEU A 50 10.82 -8.90 2.96
N ILE A 51 9.85 -9.81 2.99
CA ILE A 51 9.46 -10.53 4.20
C ILE A 51 10.48 -11.60 4.58
N GLU A 52 10.77 -12.55 3.69
CA GLU A 52 11.54 -13.75 4.03
C GLU A 52 13.06 -13.51 4.06
N GLU A 53 13.59 -12.72 3.14
CA GLU A 53 15.04 -12.52 3.01
C GLU A 53 15.50 -11.28 3.77
N GLU A 54 14.73 -10.20 3.69
CA GLU A 54 15.05 -8.96 4.38
C GLU A 54 14.46 -8.84 5.79
N ASN A 55 13.65 -9.82 6.21
CA ASN A 55 13.04 -9.90 7.54
C ASN A 55 12.18 -8.66 7.87
N CYS A 56 11.37 -8.20 6.92
CA CYS A 56 10.39 -7.16 7.17
C CYS A 56 9.20 -7.71 7.98
N ASP A 57 8.79 -6.97 9.02
CA ASP A 57 7.64 -7.31 9.88
C ASP A 57 6.30 -7.06 9.17
N ILE A 58 6.31 -6.19 8.15
CA ILE A 58 5.16 -5.82 7.33
C ILE A 58 5.66 -5.17 6.03
N VAL A 59 4.89 -5.28 4.94
CA VAL A 59 5.22 -4.65 3.65
C VAL A 59 4.08 -3.75 3.17
N MET A 60 4.41 -2.62 2.53
CA MET A 60 3.49 -1.85 1.69
C MET A 60 3.83 -2.09 0.22
N ALA A 61 2.83 -2.51 -0.58
CA ALA A 61 2.96 -2.74 -2.01
C ALA A 61 2.21 -1.66 -2.79
N LEU A 62 2.95 -0.75 -3.42
CA LEU A 62 2.44 0.48 -4.01
C LEU A 62 2.42 0.35 -5.54
N GLY A 63 1.24 0.44 -6.13
CA GLY A 63 1.03 0.21 -7.57
C GLY A 63 0.03 1.17 -8.17
N MET A 64 0.17 1.47 -9.45
CA MET A 64 -0.77 2.34 -10.15
C MET A 64 -1.17 1.68 -11.48
N PRO A 65 -2.20 0.80 -11.47
CA PRO A 65 -2.66 0.17 -12.69
C PRO A 65 -3.19 1.19 -13.71
N GLY A 66 -2.93 0.94 -14.99
CA GLY A 66 -3.45 1.76 -16.08
C GLY A 66 -4.98 1.64 -16.24
N PRO A 67 -5.59 2.48 -17.10
CA PRO A 67 -7.05 2.57 -17.23
C PRO A 67 -7.65 1.46 -18.10
N MET A 68 -6.84 0.69 -18.83
CA MET A 68 -7.37 -0.31 -19.76
C MET A 68 -7.90 -1.55 -19.03
N GLU A 69 -8.89 -2.24 -19.60
CA GLU A 69 -9.43 -3.48 -19.02
C GLU A 69 -8.35 -4.56 -18.78
N LYS A 70 -7.35 -4.63 -19.67
CA LYS A 70 -6.20 -5.52 -19.50
C LYS A 70 -5.34 -5.14 -18.28
N ASP A 71 -5.26 -3.86 -17.97
CA ASP A 71 -4.51 -3.37 -16.80
C ASP A 71 -5.23 -3.75 -15.51
N LYS A 72 -6.57 -3.68 -15.49
CA LYS A 72 -7.40 -4.18 -14.37
C LYS A 72 -7.22 -5.67 -14.14
N MET A 73 -7.09 -6.46 -15.21
CA MET A 73 -6.77 -7.88 -15.09
C MET A 73 -5.38 -8.11 -14.51
N CYS A 74 -4.37 -7.37 -14.98
CA CYS A 74 -3.02 -7.44 -14.42
C CYS A 74 -2.99 -7.03 -12.94
N ALA A 75 -3.78 -6.02 -12.55
CA ALA A 75 -3.93 -5.60 -11.16
C ALA A 75 -4.54 -6.72 -10.32
N HIS A 76 -5.61 -7.36 -10.81
CA HIS A 76 -6.23 -8.50 -10.13
C HIS A 76 -5.28 -9.69 -9.93
N GLU A 77 -4.49 -10.03 -10.95
CA GLU A 77 -3.45 -11.06 -10.87
C GLU A 77 -2.38 -10.69 -9.82
N ALA A 78 -1.94 -9.42 -9.80
CA ALA A 78 -1.01 -8.92 -8.81
C ALA A 78 -1.58 -9.01 -7.39
N SER A 79 -2.82 -8.56 -7.16
CA SER A 79 -3.50 -8.66 -5.86
C SER A 79 -3.63 -10.11 -5.40
N THR A 80 -3.97 -11.03 -6.31
CA THR A 80 -4.00 -12.48 -6.02
C THR A 80 -2.63 -12.99 -5.60
N GLY A 81 -1.56 -12.54 -6.27
CA GLY A 81 -0.19 -12.85 -5.88
C GLY A 81 0.18 -12.31 -4.48
N LEU A 82 -0.21 -11.08 -4.15
CA LEU A 82 0.03 -10.47 -2.84
C LEU A 82 -0.70 -11.24 -1.73
N ILE A 83 -1.96 -11.62 -1.95
CA ILE A 83 -2.72 -12.47 -1.01
C ILE A 83 -1.99 -13.79 -0.77
N ASN A 84 -1.52 -14.46 -1.83
CA ASN A 84 -0.76 -15.69 -1.70
C ASN A 84 0.54 -15.48 -0.91
N ALA A 85 1.29 -14.40 -1.18
CA ALA A 85 2.50 -14.07 -0.44
C ALA A 85 2.22 -13.83 1.05
N GLN A 86 1.12 -13.15 1.40
CA GLN A 86 0.71 -12.97 2.79
C GLN A 86 0.43 -14.32 3.48
N LEU A 87 -0.34 -15.19 2.84
CA LEU A 87 -0.71 -16.49 3.39
C LEU A 87 0.49 -17.43 3.54
N MET A 88 1.44 -17.39 2.61
CA MET A 88 2.67 -18.19 2.67
C MET A 88 3.62 -17.75 3.78
N THR A 89 3.58 -16.47 4.16
CA THR A 89 4.54 -15.87 5.12
C THR A 89 3.91 -15.51 6.46
N ASN A 90 2.60 -15.67 6.62
CA ASN A 90 1.82 -15.19 7.77
C ASN A 90 2.09 -13.73 8.14
N THR A 91 2.45 -12.93 7.14
CA THR A 91 2.86 -11.53 7.32
C THR A 91 1.96 -10.64 6.49
N HIS A 92 1.55 -9.50 7.04
CA HIS A 92 0.68 -8.57 6.33
C HIS A 92 1.42 -7.87 5.18
N ILE A 93 0.72 -7.72 4.07
CA ILE A 93 1.12 -6.85 2.97
C ILE A 93 -0.04 -5.87 2.77
N LEU A 94 0.20 -4.58 2.94
CA LEU A 94 -0.78 -3.54 2.64
C LEU A 94 -0.68 -3.22 1.16
N GLU A 95 -1.66 -3.69 0.39
CA GLU A 95 -1.83 -3.33 -1.02
C GLU A 95 -2.36 -1.89 -1.12
N VAL A 96 -1.65 -1.06 -1.88
CA VAL A 96 -1.97 0.34 -2.11
C VAL A 96 -1.97 0.57 -3.61
N PHE A 97 -3.07 0.19 -4.25
CA PHE A 97 -3.28 0.42 -5.67
C PHE A 97 -4.15 1.64 -5.91
N VAL A 98 -3.75 2.46 -6.88
CA VAL A 98 -4.55 3.58 -7.41
C VAL A 98 -4.70 3.39 -8.90
N HIS A 99 -5.91 3.15 -9.38
CA HIS A 99 -6.12 3.01 -10.81
C HIS A 99 -6.18 4.40 -11.46
N GLU A 100 -5.57 4.54 -12.64
CA GLU A 100 -5.56 5.81 -13.36
C GLU A 100 -6.97 6.30 -13.75
N ASP A 101 -7.97 5.43 -13.78
CA ASP A 101 -9.36 5.76 -14.07
C ASP A 101 -10.19 6.12 -12.83
N GLU A 102 -9.59 6.21 -11.64
CA GLU A 102 -10.27 6.67 -10.43
C GLU A 102 -10.51 8.19 -10.41
N GLU A 103 -9.70 8.95 -11.16
CA GLU A 103 -9.80 10.41 -11.33
C GLU A 103 -9.44 10.81 -12.76
N GLU A 104 -10.24 11.67 -13.38
CA GLU A 104 -9.97 12.18 -14.74
C GLU A 104 -8.90 13.28 -14.75
N ASP A 105 -8.86 14.10 -13.69
CA ASP A 105 -7.88 15.19 -13.56
C ASP A 105 -6.55 14.65 -12.99
N PRO A 106 -5.42 14.79 -13.71
CA PRO A 106 -4.11 14.39 -13.20
C PRO A 106 -3.72 15.04 -11.86
N VAL A 107 -4.24 16.23 -11.56
CA VAL A 107 -4.01 16.91 -10.28
C VAL A 107 -4.75 16.20 -9.15
N GLU A 108 -6.01 15.83 -9.36
CA GLU A 108 -6.80 15.08 -8.38
C GLU A 108 -6.29 13.64 -8.25
N LEU A 109 -5.89 13.00 -9.34
CA LEU A 109 -5.27 11.68 -9.32
C LEU A 109 -3.98 11.67 -8.48
N LYS A 110 -3.14 12.71 -8.62
CA LYS A 110 -1.95 12.89 -7.80
C LYS A 110 -2.31 13.02 -6.32
N LYS A 111 -3.29 13.85 -5.98
CA LYS A 111 -3.74 14.03 -4.59
C LYS A 111 -4.30 12.73 -4.01
N LEU A 112 -5.11 12.01 -4.80
CA LEU A 112 -5.66 10.72 -4.41
C LEU A 112 -4.54 9.72 -4.10
N ALA A 113 -3.53 9.63 -4.97
CA ALA A 113 -2.40 8.73 -4.77
C ALA A 113 -1.54 9.10 -3.56
N GLU A 114 -1.31 10.40 -3.32
CA GLU A 114 -0.62 10.88 -2.13
C GLU A 114 -1.42 10.54 -0.86
N ASN A 115 -2.69 10.90 -0.81
CA ASN A 115 -3.54 10.69 0.36
C ASN A 115 -3.67 9.21 0.68
N ARG A 116 -3.96 8.36 -0.33
CA ARG A 116 -4.08 6.91 -0.14
C ARG A 116 -2.79 6.31 0.41
N ALA A 117 -1.63 6.70 -0.13
CA ALA A 117 -0.34 6.23 0.37
C ALA A 117 -0.09 6.62 1.83
N ARG A 118 -0.40 7.87 2.20
CA ARG A 118 -0.26 8.38 3.58
C ARG A 118 -1.23 7.71 4.55
N GLU A 119 -2.49 7.59 4.19
CA GLU A 119 -3.52 6.99 5.05
C GLU A 119 -3.27 5.49 5.25
N HIS A 120 -2.81 4.76 4.23
CA HIS A 120 -2.34 3.38 4.42
C HIS A 120 -1.09 3.29 5.30
N ALA A 121 -0.17 4.25 5.23
CA ALA A 121 0.96 4.32 6.17
C ALA A 121 0.50 4.54 7.62
N GLN A 122 -0.53 5.38 7.83
CA GLN A 122 -1.14 5.55 9.16
C GLN A 122 -1.83 4.27 9.62
N ASN A 123 -2.54 3.57 8.73
CA ASN A 123 -3.14 2.25 9.02
C ASN A 123 -2.08 1.22 9.38
N LEU A 124 -0.92 1.20 8.71
CA LEU A 124 0.20 0.35 9.07
C LEU A 124 0.63 0.59 10.52
N ILE A 125 0.84 1.85 10.91
CA ILE A 125 1.19 2.21 12.29
C ILE A 125 0.08 1.75 13.25
N LYS A 126 -1.18 2.01 12.90
CA LYS A 126 -2.35 1.67 13.73
C LYS A 126 -2.50 0.17 13.92
N MET A 127 -2.28 -0.65 12.88
CA MET A 127 -2.28 -2.11 12.93
C MET A 127 -1.16 -2.66 13.81
N MET A 128 0.05 -2.12 13.68
CA MET A 128 1.24 -2.66 14.35
C MET A 128 1.36 -2.21 15.81
N TYR A 129 1.00 -0.96 16.12
CA TYR A 129 1.18 -0.38 17.46
C TYR A 129 -0.13 -0.12 18.21
N HIS A 130 -1.26 0.09 17.52
CA HIS A 130 -2.50 0.59 18.12
C HIS A 130 -3.73 -0.28 17.82
N ARG A 131 -3.61 -1.60 17.98
CA ARG A 131 -4.71 -2.56 17.71
C ARG A 131 -6.04 -2.22 18.40
N LYS A 132 -6.02 -1.56 19.56
CA LYS A 132 -7.24 -1.09 20.24
C LYS A 132 -7.94 0.06 19.49
N ALA A 133 -7.18 0.93 18.82
CA ALA A 133 -7.74 1.99 17.98
C ALA A 133 -8.41 1.40 16.74
N MET A 134 -7.75 0.45 16.06
CA MET A 134 -8.35 -0.31 14.95
C MET A 134 -9.71 -0.91 15.33
N ARG A 135 -9.83 -1.49 16.53
CA ARG A 135 -11.09 -2.07 17.00
C ARG A 135 -12.19 -1.02 17.23
N LYS A 136 -11.85 0.22 17.58
CA LYS A 136 -12.84 1.30 17.77
C LYS A 136 -13.42 1.78 16.44
N GLU A 137 -12.65 1.68 15.37
CA GLU A 137 -13.04 2.08 14.01
C GLU A 137 -13.79 0.97 13.26
N ALA A 138 -13.97 -0.21 13.88
CA ALA A 138 -14.69 -1.31 13.29
C ALA A 138 -16.15 -0.92 12.96
N GLY A 139 -16.51 -0.99 11.68
CA GLY A 139 -17.84 -0.64 11.20
C GLY A 139 -18.10 0.85 10.96
N MET A 140 -17.06 1.70 10.99
CA MET A 140 -17.20 3.15 10.81
C MET A 140 -17.12 3.64 9.36
N GLY A 141 -16.88 2.73 8.40
CA GLY A 141 -16.82 3.08 6.98
C GLY A 141 -15.60 3.92 6.58
N MET A 142 -14.46 3.72 7.26
CA MET A 142 -13.19 4.39 6.94
C MET A 142 -12.74 4.10 5.50
N ARG A 143 -12.18 5.09 4.81
CA ARG A 143 -11.63 4.96 3.45
C ARG A 143 -10.25 5.56 3.34
N GLU A 144 -9.49 5.10 2.33
CA GLU A 144 -8.17 5.62 2.02
C GLU A 144 -8.13 6.31 0.64
N GLY A 145 -7.80 7.60 0.66
CA GLY A 145 -7.64 8.51 -0.47
C GLY A 145 -8.82 9.45 -0.69
N LYS A 146 -10.05 9.01 -0.40
CA LYS A 146 -11.30 9.79 -0.50
C LYS A 146 -11.99 9.83 0.88
N GLU A 147 -12.99 10.70 1.02
CA GLU A 147 -13.76 10.84 2.26
C GLU A 147 -14.38 9.52 2.72
N ASP A 148 -14.40 9.33 4.04
CA ASP A 148 -15.02 8.17 4.71
C ASP A 148 -16.50 8.02 4.32
N ALA A 149 -16.96 6.78 4.18
CA ALA A 149 -18.37 6.50 3.90
C ALA A 149 -19.28 6.71 5.11
N GLY A 150 -18.72 6.61 6.32
CA GLY A 150 -19.46 6.61 7.57
C GLY A 150 -20.12 5.27 7.92
N PRO A 151 -20.64 5.14 9.16
CA PRO A 151 -21.33 3.94 9.62
C PRO A 151 -22.73 3.80 9.00
N LEU A 152 -23.27 2.57 9.05
CA LEU A 152 -24.66 2.24 8.68
C LEU A 152 -25.61 2.32 9.88
#